data_AF-A0A1A9Z6F9-F1
#
_entry.id   AF-A0A1A9Z6F9-F1
#
_cell.length_a   1.000
_cell.length_b   1.000
_cell.length_c   1.000
_cell.angle_alpha   90.00
_cell.angle_beta   90.00
_cell.angle_gamma   90.00
#
_symmetry.space_group_name_H-M   'P 1'
#
loop_
_entity.id
_entity.type
_entity.pdbx_description
1 polymer ?
#
loop_
_entity_poly.entity_id
_entity_poly.type
_entity_poly.pdbx_seq_one_letter_code
_entity_poly.pdbx_strand_id
1 'polypeptide(L)' 'ICFAVATFAKPGKTAQTPSCSRDCGEKYEPVCAKAKNSSKERLLTFGNECVMGNYNCQHSDDRKSFSITRQRNP' A
#
# COMPACT_ATOMS: atom_id res chain seq x y z
N ILE A 1 -2.94 -53.44 -5.81
CA ILE A 1 -4.19 -52.67 -6.04
C ILE A 1 -3.98 -51.30 -5.41
N CYS A 2 -3.76 -50.25 -6.20
CA CYS A 2 -3.61 -48.88 -5.69
C CYS A 2 -4.91 -48.11 -6.00
N PHE A 3 -5.69 -47.81 -4.96
CA PHE A 3 -6.89 -46.98 -5.10
C PHE A 3 -6.47 -45.51 -5.17
N ALA A 4 -6.56 -44.92 -6.36
CA ALA A 4 -6.38 -43.49 -6.54
C ALA A 4 -7.66 -42.77 -6.07
N VAL A 5 -7.57 -42.03 -4.97
CA VAL A 5 -8.67 -41.21 -4.47
C VAL A 5 -8.61 -39.85 -5.17
N ALA A 6 -9.60 -39.54 -6.00
CA ALA A 6 -9.68 -38.26 -6.69
C ALA A 6 -10.18 -37.17 -5.72
N THR A 7 -9.27 -36.32 -5.25
CA THR A 7 -9.62 -35.10 -4.52
C THR A 7 -9.89 -33.98 -5.52
N PHE A 8 -11.16 -33.61 -5.70
CA PHE A 8 -11.54 -32.45 -6.51
C PHE A 8 -11.26 -31.17 -5.71
N ALA A 9 -10.11 -30.53 -5.97
CA ALA A 9 -9.82 -29.21 -5.45
C ALA A 9 -10.78 -28.19 -6.10
N LYS A 10 -11.65 -27.55 -5.30
CA LYS A 10 -12.46 -26.42 -5.76
C LYS A 10 -11.53 -25.22 -5.99
N PRO A 11 -11.59 -24.54 -7.15
CA PRO A 11 -10.83 -23.31 -7.34
C PRO A 11 -11.32 -22.27 -6.32
N GLY A 12 -10.48 -22.00 -5.32
CA GLY A 12 -10.70 -20.91 -4.38
C GLY A 12 -10.79 -19.62 -5.17
N LYS A 13 -11.96 -18.97 -5.14
CA LYS A 13 -12.09 -17.61 -5.61
C LYS A 13 -11.27 -16.74 -4.65
N THR A 14 -10.01 -16.51 -4.99
CA THR A 14 -9.20 -15.50 -4.33
C THR A 14 -9.91 -14.18 -4.60
N ALA A 15 -10.60 -13.67 -3.57
CA ALA A 15 -11.03 -12.28 -3.55
C ALA A 15 -9.77 -11.47 -3.88
N GLN A 16 -9.76 -10.84 -5.05
CA GLN A 16 -8.65 -9.99 -5.47
C GLN A 16 -8.64 -8.83 -4.48
N THR A 17 -7.80 -8.92 -3.46
CA THR A 17 -7.40 -7.74 -2.71
C THR A 17 -6.89 -6.75 -3.75
N PRO A 18 -7.45 -5.52 -3.83
CA PRO A 18 -7.01 -4.55 -4.80
C PRO A 18 -5.50 -4.39 -4.65
N SER A 19 -4.75 -4.60 -5.73
CA SER A 19 -3.30 -4.50 -5.69
C SER A 19 -2.92 -3.07 -5.31
N CYS A 20 -2.52 -2.87 -4.05
CA CYS A 20 -2.05 -1.58 -3.54
C CYS A 20 -0.71 -1.16 -4.13
N SER A 21 -0.04 -2.04 -4.87
CA SER A 21 1.19 -1.72 -5.59
C SER A 21 0.83 -1.24 -6.98
N ARG A 22 0.82 0.09 -7.16
CA ARG A 22 0.74 0.73 -8.48
C ARG A 22 2.14 1.09 -8.95
N ASP A 23 2.39 0.98 -10.24
CA ASP A 23 3.61 1.54 -10.82
C ASP A 23 3.53 3.08 -10.79
N CYS A 24 4.48 3.72 -10.12
CA CYS A 24 4.52 5.16 -9.92
C CYS A 24 5.52 5.88 -10.84
N GLY A 25 6.15 5.16 -11.78
CA GLY A 25 7.21 5.67 -12.64
C GLY A 25 8.45 6.14 -11.87
N GLU A 26 9.39 6.74 -12.60
CA GLU A 26 10.69 7.19 -12.06
C GLU A 26 10.72 8.67 -11.69
N LYS A 27 9.61 9.40 -11.91
CA LYS A 27 9.53 10.84 -11.65
C LYS A 27 9.58 11.11 -10.13
N TYR A 28 10.65 11.75 -9.70
CA TYR A 28 10.87 12.13 -8.31
C TYR A 28 10.31 13.54 -8.03
N GLU A 29 9.22 13.59 -7.27
CA GLU A 29 8.54 14.82 -6.82
C GLU A 29 8.31 14.72 -5.32
N PRO A 30 9.33 14.97 -4.48
CA PRO A 30 9.31 14.60 -3.09
C PRO A 30 8.20 15.32 -2.32
N VAL A 31 7.44 14.56 -1.54
CA VAL A 31 6.36 15.10 -0.69
C VAL A 31 6.66 14.83 0.78
N CYS A 32 6.50 15.86 1.62
CA CYS A 32 6.50 15.71 3.06
C CYS A 32 5.07 15.44 3.53
N ALA A 33 4.86 14.35 4.25
CA ALA A 33 3.55 13.91 4.68
C ALA A 33 3.50 13.66 6.19
N LYS A 34 2.37 13.97 6.81
CA LYS A 34 2.10 13.78 8.23
C LYS A 34 1.14 12.62 8.44
N ALA A 35 1.39 11.81 9.47
CA ALA A 35 0.47 10.75 9.87
C ALA A 35 -0.87 11.34 10.34
N LYS A 36 -1.98 10.85 9.79
CA LYS A 36 -3.33 11.35 10.07
C LYS A 36 -3.83 11.00 11.48
N ASN A 37 -3.50 9.81 12.00
CA ASN A 37 -4.03 9.32 13.28
C ASN A 37 -2.94 9.03 14.31
N SER A 38 -1.82 9.76 14.26
CA SER A 38 -0.78 9.62 15.29
C SER A 38 -0.88 10.77 16.29
N SER A 39 -0.98 10.45 17.58
CA SER A 39 -0.95 11.45 18.67
C SER A 39 0.37 12.21 18.77
N LYS A 40 1.42 11.73 18.09
CA LYS A 40 2.70 12.42 17.93
C LYS A 40 2.85 12.84 16.47
N GLU A 41 3.40 14.02 16.24
CA GLU A 41 3.72 14.45 14.88
C GLU A 41 4.77 13.51 14.28
N ARG A 42 4.32 12.61 13.40
CA ARG A 42 5.20 11.79 12.57
C ARG A 42 5.18 12.33 11.16
N LEU A 43 6.32 12.84 10.73
CA LEU A 43 6.56 13.29 9.37
C LEU A 43 7.41 12.25 8.64
N LEU A 44 6.98 11.88 7.44
CA LEU A 44 7.75 11.06 6.51
C LEU A 44 7.84 11.78 5.18
N THR A 45 8.89 11.48 4.42
CA THR A 45 8.99 11.91 3.02
C THR A 45 8.79 10.72 2.10
N PHE A 46 7.98 10.92 1.07
CA PHE A 46 7.79 9.98 -0.02
C PHE A 46 8.38 10.54 -1.31
N GLY A 47 8.85 9.67 -2.20
CA GLY A 47 9.46 10.08 -3.46
C GLY A 47 8.50 10.78 -4.41
N ASN A 48 7.20 10.47 -4.30
CA ASN A 48 6.10 11.22 -4.91
C ASN A 48 4.77 10.85 -4.22
N GLU A 49 3.68 11.51 -4.63
CA GLU A 49 2.33 11.25 -4.12
C GLU A 49 1.85 9.83 -4.40
N CYS A 50 2.17 9.25 -5.55
CA CYS A 50 1.77 7.89 -5.90
C CYS A 50 2.38 6.86 -4.93
N VAL A 51 3.67 6.97 -4.62
CA VAL A 51 4.36 6.09 -3.66
C VAL A 51 3.74 6.21 -2.26
N MET A 52 3.37 7.43 -1.85
CA MET A 52 2.62 7.63 -0.60
C MET A 52 1.24 6.95 -0.64
N GLY A 53 0.54 7.02 -1.77
CA GLY A 53 -0.74 6.35 -1.99
C GLY A 53 -0.63 4.82 -1.86
N ASN A 54 0.40 4.23 -2.46
CA ASN A 54 0.69 2.79 -2.34
C ASN A 54 0.94 2.42 -0.87
N TYR A 55 1.76 3.19 -0.16
CA TYR A 55 2.02 2.96 1.27
C TYR A 55 0.73 3.01 2.09
N ASN A 56 -0.11 4.03 1.88
CA ASN A 56 -1.39 4.19 2.58
C ASN A 56 -2.36 3.05 2.30
N CYS A 57 -2.39 2.54 1.07
CA CYS A 57 -3.21 1.40 0.69
C CYS A 57 -2.71 0.12 1.37
N GLN A 58 -1.40 -0.13 1.35
CA GLN A 58 -0.79 -1.31 1.98
C GLN A 58 -0.95 -1.33 3.50
N HIS A 59 -1.06 -0.14 4.10
CA HIS A 59 -1.17 0.04 5.54
C HIS A 59 -2.55 0.61 5.91
N SER A 60 -3.61 0.28 5.17
CA SER A 60 -4.96 0.81 5.44
C SER A 60 -5.52 0.42 6.80
N ASP A 61 -5.16 -0.77 7.28
CA ASP A 61 -5.62 -1.35 8.55
C ASP A 61 -4.81 -0.82 9.73
N ASP A 62 -3.56 -0.45 9.46
CA ASP A 62 -2.74 0.31 10.37
C ASP A 62 -3.25 1.76 10.36
N ARG A 63 -3.55 2.34 11.53
CA ARG A 63 -3.96 3.75 11.65
C ARG A 63 -2.90 4.78 11.17
N LYS A 64 -1.85 4.31 10.48
CA LYS A 64 -0.66 5.03 9.98
C LYS A 64 -0.83 5.51 8.53
N SER A 65 -2.01 6.02 8.16
CA SER A 65 -2.15 6.72 6.89
C SER A 65 -1.50 8.11 6.96
N PHE A 66 -0.86 8.52 5.87
CA PHE A 66 -0.18 9.81 5.73
C PHE A 66 -0.94 10.74 4.78
N SER A 67 -0.93 12.03 5.06
CA SER A 67 -1.37 13.10 4.16
C SER A 67 -0.25 14.06 3.88
N ILE A 68 -0.11 14.47 2.62
CA ILE A 68 0.82 15.52 2.20
C ILE A 68 0.53 16.79 3.01
N THR A 69 1.57 17.35 3.63
CA THR A 69 1.52 18.64 4.34
C THR A 69 2.28 19.72 3.60
N ARG A 70 3.34 19.35 2.88
CA ARG A 70 4.05 20.24 1.94
C ARG A 70 4.64 19.44 0.78
N GLN A 71 4.58 20.03 -0.41
CA GLN A 71 5.49 19.64 -1.49
C GLN A 71 6.89 20.10 -1.10
N ARG A 72 7.85 19.18 -1.11
CA ARG A 72 9.23 19.54 -0.78
C ARG A 72 9.80 20.21 -2.04
N ASN A 73 9.90 21.53 -2.02
CA ASN A 73 10.61 22.26 -3.07
C ASN A 73 12.10 21.83 -2.99
N PRO A 74 12.76 21.51 -4.12
CA PRO A 74 14.20 21.20 -4.15
C PRO A 74 15.06 22.27 -3.47
#